data_AF-A0A0D3VH65-F1
#
_entry.id   AF-A0A0D3VH65-F1
#
_cell.length_a   1.000
_cell.length_b   1.000
_cell.length_c   1.000
_cell.angle_alpha   90.00
_cell.angle_beta   90.00
_cell.angle_gamma   90.00
#
_symmetry.space_group_name_H-M   'P 1'
#
loop_
_entity.id
_entity.type
_entity.pdbx_description
1 polymer ?
#
loop_
_entity_poly.entity_id
_entity_poly.type
_entity_poly.pdbx_seq_one_letter_code
_entity_poly.pdbx_strand_id
1 'polypeptide(L)'
;MKTSQEHKPQMTLTGVSARTTNRQETGPKGLIPGLWGRYFQSDMASQIDVDHPHLIYALYTDYESDATGEYNVIIGHECGDNSSLAEGLEQATIPEAHYMVFETKRGPFQQVVIEAWQEIWMTFEDSTIKRTFSGDFELYDVNDFSPEDAVVQIYIAVES
;
A
#
# COMPACT_ATOMS: atom_id res chain seq x y z
N MET A 1 -9.56 15.58 1.65
CA MET A 1 -9.21 14.46 2.55
C MET A 1 -8.72 14.99 3.90
N LYS A 2 -8.71 14.20 5.00
CA LYS A 2 -7.99 14.62 6.22
C LYS A 2 -6.52 14.25 6.04
N THR A 3 -5.62 15.16 6.38
CA THR A 3 -4.16 14.95 6.25
C THR A 3 -3.44 15.11 7.59
N SER A 4 -2.40 14.30 7.79
CA SER A 4 -1.48 14.38 8.93
C SER A 4 -0.07 14.02 8.49
N GLN A 5 0.90 14.20 9.39
CA GLN A 5 2.26 13.73 9.20
C GLN A 5 2.61 12.73 10.29
N GLU A 6 3.33 11.68 9.91
CA GLU A 6 3.80 10.63 10.83
C GLU A 6 5.25 10.26 10.52
N HIS A 7 5.96 9.80 11.54
CA HIS A 7 7.25 9.13 11.38
C HIS A 7 7.01 7.65 11.66
N LYS A 8 7.51 6.78 10.78
CA LYS A 8 7.43 5.33 10.95
C LYS A 8 8.85 4.74 10.93
N PRO A 9 9.17 3.82 11.85
CA PRO A 9 10.42 3.06 11.78
C PRO A 9 10.42 2.18 10.53
N GLN A 10 11.57 1.58 10.23
CA GLN A 10 11.66 0.54 9.22
C GLN A 10 10.68 -0.60 9.53
N MET A 11 9.98 -1.09 8.51
CA MET A 11 9.03 -2.21 8.61
C MET A 11 9.35 -3.27 7.57
N THR A 12 9.02 -4.53 7.87
CA THR A 12 9.10 -5.63 6.91
C THR A 12 7.69 -6.10 6.60
N LEU A 13 7.35 -6.11 5.31
CA LEU A 13 6.06 -6.62 4.84
C LEU A 13 6.26 -7.89 4.04
N THR A 14 5.40 -8.88 4.28
CA THR A 14 5.31 -10.10 3.47
C THR A 14 3.92 -10.17 2.85
N GLY A 15 3.86 -10.48 1.56
CA GLY A 15 2.63 -10.42 0.78
C GLY A 15 2.69 -11.20 -0.52
N VAL A 16 1.56 -11.24 -1.24
CA VAL A 16 1.59 -11.55 -2.67
C VAL A 16 2.04 -10.31 -3.44
N SER A 17 2.80 -10.47 -4.51
CA SER A 17 3.34 -9.34 -5.25
C SER A 17 3.01 -9.33 -6.76
N ALA A 18 3.17 -8.15 -7.37
CA ALA A 18 3.22 -7.96 -8.81
C ALA A 18 4.08 -6.73 -9.17
N ARG A 19 4.80 -6.78 -10.31
CA ARG A 19 5.43 -5.62 -10.94
C ARG A 19 4.45 -4.99 -11.94
N THR A 20 4.24 -3.68 -11.87
CA THR A 20 3.30 -2.97 -12.76
C THR A 20 3.67 -1.50 -12.98
N THR A 21 2.82 -0.77 -13.72
CA THR A 21 2.88 0.68 -13.94
C THR A 21 1.50 1.31 -13.76
N ASN A 22 1.44 2.60 -13.42
CA ASN A 22 0.17 3.34 -13.38
C ASN A 22 -0.59 3.32 -14.72
N ARG A 23 0.13 3.31 -15.85
CA ARG A 23 -0.46 3.17 -17.19
C ARG A 23 -1.15 1.81 -17.38
N GLN A 24 -0.59 0.73 -16.83
CA GLN A 24 -1.19 -0.60 -16.92
C GLN A 24 -2.42 -0.71 -16.01
N GLU A 25 -2.33 -0.18 -14.78
CA GLU A 25 -3.41 -0.26 -13.78
C GLU A 25 -4.65 0.56 -14.16
N THR A 26 -4.49 1.63 -14.94
CA THR A 26 -5.63 2.39 -15.51
C THR A 26 -6.31 1.68 -16.68
N GLY A 27 -5.69 0.61 -17.21
CA GLY A 27 -6.22 -0.18 -18.32
C GLY A 27 -6.98 -1.44 -17.87
N PRO A 28 -7.63 -2.14 -18.81
CA PRO A 28 -8.36 -3.38 -18.53
C PRO A 28 -7.45 -4.56 -18.13
N LYS A 29 -6.13 -4.38 -18.16
CA LYS A 29 -5.11 -5.38 -17.79
C LYS A 29 -4.38 -5.02 -16.48
N GLY A 30 -4.98 -4.16 -15.66
CA GLY A 30 -4.47 -3.88 -14.33
C GLY A 30 -4.31 -5.16 -13.52
N LEU A 31 -3.21 -5.26 -12.79
CA LEU A 31 -2.84 -6.44 -12.02
C LEU A 31 -3.33 -6.34 -10.58
N ILE A 32 -3.52 -5.14 -10.03
CA ILE A 32 -3.87 -4.92 -8.62
C ILE A 32 -5.20 -5.60 -8.24
N PRO A 33 -6.29 -5.51 -9.03
CA PRO A 33 -7.53 -6.21 -8.67
C PRO A 33 -7.36 -7.74 -8.58
N GLY A 34 -6.57 -8.33 -9.49
CA GLY A 34 -6.25 -9.76 -9.45
C GLY A 34 -5.29 -10.12 -8.31
N LEU A 35 -4.40 -9.20 -7.93
CA LEU A 35 -3.49 -9.34 -6.80
C LEU A 35 -4.25 -9.46 -5.48
N TRP A 36 -5.28 -8.62 -5.27
CA TRP A 36 -6.20 -8.75 -4.13
C TRP A 36 -6.87 -10.12 -4.09
N GLY A 37 -7.33 -10.63 -5.25
CA GLY A 37 -7.89 -11.97 -5.35
C GLY A 37 -6.91 -13.07 -4.93
N ARG A 38 -5.64 -12.96 -5.34
CA ARG A 38 -4.58 -13.89 -4.90
C ARG A 38 -4.29 -13.78 -3.41
N TYR A 39 -4.27 -12.56 -2.85
CA TYR A 39 -4.07 -12.34 -1.42
C TYR A 39 -5.13 -13.06 -0.59
N PHE A 40 -6.43 -12.88 -0.90
CA PHE A 40 -7.51 -13.53 -0.17
C PHE A 40 -7.56 -15.06 -0.35
N GLN A 41 -6.92 -15.60 -1.40
CA GLN A 41 -6.77 -17.04 -1.61
C GLN A 41 -5.51 -17.62 -0.98
N SER A 42 -4.55 -16.78 -0.60
CA SER A 42 -3.21 -17.22 -0.15
C SER A 42 -3.22 -17.87 1.23
N ASP A 43 -4.25 -17.62 2.06
CA ASP A 43 -4.30 -17.99 3.48
C ASP A 43 -3.04 -17.60 4.26
N MET A 44 -2.40 -16.48 3.89
CA MET A 44 -1.12 -16.04 4.45
C MET A 44 -1.18 -15.85 5.96
N ALA A 45 -2.25 -15.23 6.47
CA ALA A 45 -2.39 -14.92 7.89
C ALA A 45 -2.41 -16.18 8.78
N SER A 46 -2.62 -17.37 8.21
CA SER A 46 -2.52 -18.66 8.93
C SER A 46 -1.12 -19.30 8.84
N GLN A 47 -0.28 -18.83 7.92
CA GLN A 47 1.03 -19.43 7.58
C GLN A 47 2.23 -18.71 8.18
N ILE A 48 2.09 -17.42 8.50
CA ILE A 48 3.17 -16.59 9.06
C ILE A 48 2.71 -15.92 10.36
N ASP A 49 3.65 -15.69 11.27
CA ASP A 49 3.41 -14.89 12.47
C ASP A 49 3.33 -13.41 12.05
N VAL A 50 2.13 -12.83 12.17
CA VAL A 50 1.82 -11.46 11.77
C VAL A 50 1.60 -10.62 13.01
N ASP A 51 2.22 -9.44 13.06
CA ASP A 51 2.15 -8.58 14.25
C ASP A 51 0.72 -8.03 14.44
N HIS A 52 0.09 -7.62 13.33
CA HIS A 52 -1.23 -7.01 13.30
C HIS A 52 -2.11 -7.66 12.21
N PRO A 53 -2.72 -8.82 12.48
CA PRO A 53 -3.49 -9.58 11.48
C PRO A 53 -4.70 -8.82 10.91
N HIS A 54 -5.20 -7.81 11.64
CA HIS A 54 -6.31 -6.96 11.21
C HIS A 54 -5.86 -5.80 10.31
N LEU A 55 -4.56 -5.58 10.13
CA LEU A 55 -4.03 -4.54 9.26
C LEU A 55 -3.53 -5.18 7.98
N ILE A 56 -4.15 -4.83 6.86
CA ILE A 56 -3.69 -5.22 5.52
C ILE A 56 -3.01 -4.03 4.88
N TYR A 57 -1.83 -4.26 4.34
CA TYR A 57 -1.06 -3.27 3.61
C TYR A 57 -1.15 -3.54 2.11
N ALA A 58 -1.36 -2.50 1.31
CA ALA A 58 -1.00 -2.51 -0.11
C ALA A 58 0.19 -1.57 -0.30
N LEU A 59 1.39 -2.15 -0.29
CA LEU A 59 2.67 -1.44 -0.42
C LEU A 59 3.03 -1.28 -1.89
N TYR A 60 3.43 -0.06 -2.24
CA TYR A 60 4.04 0.30 -3.49
C TYR A 60 5.51 0.63 -3.23
N THR A 61 6.41 -0.14 -3.83
CA THR A 61 7.86 -0.06 -3.53
C THR A 61 8.70 -0.38 -4.77
N ASP A 62 10.02 -0.26 -4.65
CA ASP A 62 10.99 -0.56 -5.71
C ASP A 62 10.67 0.19 -7.01
N TYR A 63 10.31 1.47 -6.86
CA TYR A 63 10.03 2.37 -7.97
C TYR A 63 11.29 2.51 -8.84
N GLU A 64 11.12 2.35 -10.14
CA GLU A 64 12.19 2.56 -11.12
C GLU A 64 12.68 4.02 -11.14
N SER A 65 11.76 4.96 -10.94
CA SER A 65 12.05 6.40 -11.00
C SER A 65 11.13 7.24 -10.11
N ASP A 66 9.86 7.34 -10.49
CA ASP A 66 8.83 8.20 -9.88
C ASP A 66 7.43 7.60 -10.13
N ALA A 67 6.39 8.44 -10.06
CA ALA A 67 5.00 8.02 -10.32
C ALA A 67 4.74 7.49 -11.74
N THR A 68 5.67 7.62 -12.68
CA THR A 68 5.53 7.13 -14.06
C THR A 68 6.29 5.83 -14.32
N GLY A 69 7.27 5.49 -13.47
CA GLY A 69 8.10 4.30 -13.57
C GLY A 69 7.37 3.02 -13.17
N GLU A 70 8.02 1.88 -13.41
CA GLU A 70 7.55 0.60 -12.86
C GLU A 70 7.73 0.54 -11.35
N TYR A 71 6.86 -0.19 -10.67
CA TYR A 71 6.94 -0.43 -9.23
C TYR A 71 6.43 -1.82 -8.88
N ASN A 72 6.86 -2.32 -7.72
CA ASN A 72 6.29 -3.51 -7.09
C ASN A 72 5.08 -3.11 -6.25
N VAL A 73 4.02 -3.89 -6.34
CA VAL A 73 2.90 -3.87 -5.40
C VAL A 73 2.95 -5.13 -4.57
N ILE A 74 2.89 -5.00 -3.24
CA ILE A 74 2.80 -6.11 -2.30
C ILE A 74 1.54 -5.94 -1.47
N ILE A 75 0.67 -6.94 -1.47
CA ILE A 75 -0.52 -6.98 -0.61
C ILE A 75 -0.30 -8.02 0.46
N GLY A 76 -0.31 -7.60 1.73
CA GLY A 76 0.12 -8.46 2.82
C GLY A 76 0.09 -7.81 4.20
N HIS A 77 0.97 -8.29 5.08
CA HIS A 77 1.03 -7.90 6.48
C HIS A 77 2.45 -7.54 6.90
N GLU A 78 2.52 -6.71 7.94
CA GLU A 78 3.73 -6.53 8.72
C GLU A 78 4.03 -7.80 9.51
N CYS A 79 5.27 -8.27 9.38
CA CYS A 79 5.77 -9.45 10.05
C CYS A 79 7.28 -9.36 10.20
N GLY A 80 7.82 -10.09 11.18
CA GLY A 80 9.25 -10.22 11.35
C GLY A 80 9.95 -10.87 10.14
N ASP A 81 11.28 -10.81 10.14
CA ASP A 81 12.11 -11.46 9.12
C ASP A 81 11.87 -12.98 9.14
N ASN A 82 11.18 -13.48 8.11
CA ASN A 82 10.92 -14.90 7.91
C ASN A 82 11.84 -15.42 6.82
N SER A 83 12.85 -16.21 7.21
CA SER A 83 13.83 -16.78 6.28
C SER A 83 13.26 -17.86 5.33
N SER A 84 12.00 -18.29 5.53
CA SER A 84 11.33 -19.33 4.74
C SER A 84 9.92 -18.87 4.38
N LEU A 85 9.80 -18.11 3.30
CA LEU A 85 8.51 -17.73 2.73
C LEU A 85 7.86 -18.93 2.02
N ALA A 86 6.53 -19.05 2.15
CA ALA A 86 5.76 -20.00 1.35
C ALA A 86 5.84 -19.64 -0.15
N GLU A 87 5.63 -20.63 -1.02
CA GLU A 87 5.65 -20.40 -2.47
C GLU A 87 4.61 -19.35 -2.88
N GLY A 88 5.04 -18.36 -3.66
CA GLY A 88 4.18 -17.27 -4.12
C GLY A 88 4.07 -16.07 -3.18
N LEU A 89 4.79 -16.08 -2.04
CA LEU A 89 4.93 -14.92 -1.16
C LEU A 89 6.28 -14.24 -1.38
N GLU A 90 6.28 -12.93 -1.30
CA GLU A 90 7.46 -12.08 -1.35
C GLU A 90 7.51 -11.18 -0.13
N GLN A 91 8.73 -10.80 0.25
CA GLN A 91 8.99 -9.92 1.37
C GLN A 91 9.72 -8.66 0.88
N ALA A 92 9.34 -7.51 1.40
CA ALA A 92 10.03 -6.24 1.18
C ALA A 92 10.24 -5.49 2.49
N THR A 93 11.38 -4.81 2.57
CA THR A 93 11.70 -3.90 3.66
C THR A 93 11.36 -2.48 3.23
N ILE A 94 10.50 -1.83 4.01
CA ILE A 94 10.19 -0.41 3.88
C ILE A 94 11.16 0.34 4.81
N PRO A 95 12.01 1.25 4.31
CA PRO A 95 12.93 1.99 5.16
C PRO A 95 12.19 2.92 6.12
N GLU A 96 12.85 3.30 7.20
CA GLU A 96 12.38 4.38 8.08
C GLU A 96 12.16 5.66 7.26
N ALA A 97 11.00 6.30 7.44
CA ALA A 97 10.63 7.49 6.68
C ALA A 97 9.63 8.40 7.42
N HIS A 98 9.56 9.64 6.95
CA HIS A 98 8.46 10.55 7.23
C HIS A 98 7.37 10.36 6.18
N TYR A 99 6.12 10.43 6.63
CA TYR A 99 4.95 10.18 5.81
C TYR A 99 4.00 11.36 5.87
N MET A 100 3.49 11.76 4.71
CA MET A 100 2.23 12.48 4.64
C MET A 100 1.11 11.45 4.55
N VAL A 101 0.22 11.47 5.55
CA VAL A 101 -0.87 10.50 5.69
C VAL A 101 -2.16 11.14 5.23
N PHE A 102 -2.90 10.42 4.41
CA PHE A 102 -4.17 10.83 3.85
C PHE A 102 -5.25 9.84 4.26
N GLU A 103 -6.21 10.28 5.07
CA GLU A 103 -7.34 9.47 5.50
C GLU A 103 -8.53 9.74 4.57
N THR A 104 -8.96 8.71 3.84
CA THR A 104 -10.04 8.83 2.85
C THR A 104 -11.33 9.33 3.47
N LYS A 105 -12.23 9.86 2.65
CA LYS A 105 -13.63 9.97 3.06
C LYS A 105 -14.16 8.57 3.35
N ARG A 106 -15.17 8.51 4.20
CA ARG A 106 -15.96 7.30 4.46
C ARG A 106 -16.85 6.99 3.26
N GLY A 107 -16.83 5.74 2.78
CA GLY A 107 -17.68 5.28 1.68
C GLY A 107 -17.21 3.99 1.04
N PRO A 108 -17.68 3.66 -0.19
CA PRO A 108 -17.29 2.45 -0.88
C PRO A 108 -15.79 2.39 -1.14
N PHE A 109 -15.10 1.37 -0.63
CA PHE A 109 -13.64 1.39 -0.49
C PHE A 109 -12.93 1.61 -1.84
N GLN A 110 -13.40 0.95 -2.91
CA GLN A 110 -12.81 1.11 -4.25
C GLN A 110 -12.91 2.54 -4.75
N GLN A 111 -14.05 3.19 -4.51
CA GLN A 111 -14.29 4.56 -4.93
C GLN A 111 -13.41 5.53 -4.13
N VAL A 112 -13.42 5.43 -2.79
CA VAL A 112 -12.71 6.39 -1.94
C VAL A 112 -11.19 6.27 -2.07
N VAL A 113 -10.65 5.09 -2.36
CA VAL A 113 -9.22 4.88 -2.63
C VAL A 113 -8.83 5.49 -3.98
N ILE A 114 -9.61 5.28 -5.04
CA ILE A 114 -9.34 5.90 -6.36
C ILE A 114 -9.39 7.43 -6.26
N GLU A 115 -10.42 7.97 -5.61
CA GLU A 115 -10.55 9.43 -5.40
C GLU A 115 -9.38 9.99 -4.58
N ALA A 116 -8.94 9.25 -3.55
CA ALA A 116 -7.79 9.66 -2.73
C ALA A 116 -6.49 9.71 -3.53
N TRP A 117 -6.19 8.70 -4.35
CA TRP A 117 -5.00 8.72 -5.21
C TRP A 117 -5.02 9.87 -6.22
N GLN A 118 -6.18 10.19 -6.80
CA GLN A 118 -6.33 11.36 -7.67
C GLN A 118 -6.02 12.67 -6.91
N GLU A 119 -6.56 12.84 -5.69
CA GLU A 119 -6.29 14.00 -4.84
C GLU A 119 -4.80 14.07 -4.43
N ILE A 120 -4.17 12.92 -4.14
CA ILE A 120 -2.74 12.82 -3.81
C ILE A 120 -1.89 13.26 -5.00
N TRP A 121 -2.13 12.75 -6.21
CA TRP A 121 -1.37 13.15 -7.40
C TRP A 121 -1.46 14.65 -7.65
N MET A 122 -2.68 15.22 -7.62
CA MET A 122 -2.87 16.67 -7.75
C MET A 122 -2.16 17.45 -6.64
N THR A 123 -2.15 16.94 -5.41
CA THR A 123 -1.47 17.58 -4.28
C THR A 123 0.03 17.71 -4.53
N PHE A 124 0.67 16.66 -5.07
CA PHE A 124 2.12 16.63 -5.27
C PHE A 124 2.60 17.28 -6.57
N GLU A 125 1.73 17.57 -7.54
CA GLU A 125 2.12 18.30 -8.77
C GLU A 125 2.71 19.68 -8.46
N ASP A 126 2.15 20.41 -7.49
CA ASP A 126 2.57 21.77 -7.12
C ASP A 126 3.13 21.87 -5.68
N SER A 127 3.38 20.73 -5.04
CA SER A 127 3.85 20.70 -3.64
C SER A 127 5.32 21.10 -3.50
N THR A 128 5.63 21.79 -2.40
CA THR A 128 7.02 21.97 -1.94
C THR A 128 7.55 20.75 -1.18
N ILE A 129 6.64 19.90 -0.69
CA ILE A 129 6.95 18.61 -0.06
C ILE A 129 7.24 17.60 -1.17
N LYS A 130 8.44 17.01 -1.15
CA LYS A 130 8.85 16.01 -2.13
C LYS A 130 8.59 14.61 -1.64
N ARG A 131 8.07 13.77 -2.54
CA ARG A 131 7.96 12.33 -2.34
C ARG A 131 9.34 11.69 -2.48
N THR A 132 9.64 10.73 -1.62
CA THR A 132 10.89 9.96 -1.68
C THR A 132 10.76 8.71 -2.55
N PHE A 133 9.54 8.25 -2.81
CA PHE A 133 9.26 6.97 -3.50
C PHE A 133 9.97 5.78 -2.84
N SER A 134 10.22 5.86 -1.53
CA SER A 134 10.91 4.81 -0.77
C SER A 134 9.99 3.69 -0.30
N GLY A 135 8.67 3.87 -0.42
CA GLY A 135 7.66 2.91 -0.01
C GLY A 135 6.39 3.62 0.43
N ASP A 136 5.43 3.75 -0.49
CA ASP A 136 4.10 4.29 -0.20
C ASP A 136 3.17 3.13 0.09
N PHE A 137 2.17 3.29 0.96
CA PHE A 137 1.24 2.19 1.22
C PHE A 137 -0.17 2.65 1.58
N GLU A 138 -1.14 1.82 1.20
CA GLU A 138 -2.49 1.88 1.75
C GLU A 138 -2.56 0.96 2.97
N LEU A 139 -3.23 1.42 4.03
CA LEU A 139 -3.46 0.69 5.25
C LEU A 139 -4.96 0.49 5.46
N TYR A 140 -5.37 -0.77 5.52
CA TYR A 140 -6.74 -1.21 5.71
C TYR A 140 -6.88 -1.86 7.08
N ASP A 141 -7.73 -1.31 7.94
CA ASP A 141 -8.12 -1.96 9.20
C ASP A 141 -9.41 -2.77 8.98
N VAL A 142 -9.31 -4.09 9.15
CA VAL A 142 -10.42 -5.02 8.89
C VAL A 142 -11.26 -5.37 10.11
N ASN A 143 -10.97 -4.86 11.31
CA ASN A 143 -11.76 -5.18 12.50
C ASN A 143 -13.24 -4.76 12.36
N ASP A 144 -13.50 -3.64 11.67
CA ASP A 144 -14.84 -3.08 11.44
C ASP A 144 -15.08 -2.74 9.95
N PHE A 145 -14.46 -3.48 9.04
CA PHE A 145 -14.50 -3.15 7.61
C PHE A 145 -15.84 -3.50 6.96
N SER A 146 -16.51 -2.46 6.48
CA SER A 146 -17.63 -2.55 5.56
C SER A 146 -17.18 -2.07 4.18
N PRO A 147 -17.26 -2.89 3.11
CA PRO A 147 -16.87 -2.47 1.78
C PRO A 147 -17.58 -1.20 1.27
N GLU A 148 -18.78 -0.92 1.78
CA GLU A 148 -19.61 0.24 1.42
C GLU A 148 -19.38 1.45 2.35
N ASP A 149 -18.69 1.25 3.48
CA ASP A 149 -18.51 2.27 4.53
C ASP A 149 -17.08 2.24 5.11
N ALA A 150 -16.09 2.09 4.23
CA ALA A 150 -14.69 1.97 4.59
C ALA A 150 -14.03 3.36 4.77
N VAL A 151 -13.02 3.39 5.62
CA VAL A 151 -12.02 4.48 5.70
C VAL A 151 -10.66 3.84 5.54
N VAL A 152 -9.85 4.35 4.62
CA VAL A 152 -8.51 3.84 4.31
C VAL A 152 -7.51 4.95 4.60
N GLN A 153 -6.33 4.59 5.11
CA GLN A 153 -5.22 5.54 5.24
C GLN A 153 -4.20 5.27 4.14
N ILE A 154 -3.75 6.32 3.46
CA ILE A 154 -2.70 6.24 2.44
C ILE A 154 -1.50 7.02 2.95
N TYR A 155 -0.38 6.32 3.09
CA TYR A 155 0.89 6.83 3.58
C TYR A 155 1.80 7.08 2.37
N ILE A 156 2.16 8.34 2.16
CA ILE A 156 3.08 8.76 1.10
C ILE A 156 4.41 9.16 1.73
N ALA A 157 5.49 8.48 1.38
CA ALA A 157 6.81 8.74 1.92
C ALA A 157 7.36 10.07 1.37
N VAL A 158 7.83 10.94 2.26
CA VAL A 158 8.26 12.31 1.95
C VAL A 158 9.58 12.67 2.61
N GLU A 159 10.26 13.68 2.05
CA GLU A 159 11.44 14.29 2.66
C GLU A 159 11.06 14.96 4.01
N SER A 160 11.95 14.88 4.99
CA SER A 160 11.81 15.51 6.32
C SER A 160 11.93 17.03 6.28
#